data_AF-A0A0E3YSM0-F1
#
_entry.id   AF-A0A0E3YSM0-F1
#
_cell.length_a   1.000
_cell.length_b   1.000
_cell.length_c   1.000
_cell.angle_alpha   90.00
_cell.angle_beta   90.00
_cell.angle_gamma   90.00
#
_symmetry.space_group_name_H-M   'P 1'
#
loop_
_entity.id
_entity.type
_entity.pdbx_description
1 polymer ?
#
loop_
_entity_poly.entity_id
_entity_poly.type
_entity_poly.pdbx_seq_one_letter_code
_entity_poly.pdbx_strand_id
1 'polypeptide(L)'
;MRIDCHVHVIGTGKYGSGCWYHPRGLTRIGEPVLLRAMGLRAADLRADFETIYVEALLAQVREAELDAVVILAQEEPYRDDGTLIADTGSFYVPNDYVLGLAKKHPEFLPAVSIHPARRDALDELERCIEGGAVMLKCLPNCQNMDWNDRRYRPFLERMAESGLILLAHTGSERTMPLLRPDLATPRMLTQALEVGVTCIAAHCGTGMIALDPDYFDDFVSMTKRYPNLYGDNSALAGLSLRFRPRQIRRIREDEELAARILYGSDLPGAAKRIGDGGLWHDGVGRLSGVTPSRKPAGPGCDAETRPRFSPRERITFSRPSASANSGGVTLV
;
A
#
# COMPACT_ATOMS: atom_id res chain seq x y z
N MET A 1 10.94 12.59 -4.84
CA MET A 1 11.17 11.20 -4.42
C MET A 1 10.47 10.27 -5.39
N ARG A 2 11.12 9.17 -5.79
CA ARG A 2 10.59 8.05 -6.56
C ARG A 2 10.28 6.94 -5.56
N ILE A 3 9.00 6.59 -5.39
CA ILE A 3 8.57 5.63 -4.38
C ILE A 3 7.65 4.60 -5.01
N ASP A 4 7.87 3.34 -4.68
CA ASP A 4 6.89 2.27 -4.89
C ASP A 4 5.97 2.18 -3.69
N CYS A 5 4.67 2.46 -3.88
CA CYS A 5 3.72 2.47 -2.76
C CYS A 5 3.11 1.10 -2.42
N HIS A 6 3.49 0.02 -3.13
CA HIS A 6 2.82 -1.26 -3.02
C HIS A 6 3.81 -2.43 -3.11
N VAL A 7 4.51 -2.74 -2.01
CA VAL A 7 5.44 -3.87 -1.93
C VAL A 7 5.10 -4.78 -0.76
N HIS A 8 4.67 -6.00 -1.06
CA HIS A 8 4.42 -7.03 -0.06
C HIS A 8 5.74 -7.57 0.50
N VAL A 9 5.76 -7.76 1.82
CA VAL A 9 6.80 -8.52 2.51
C VAL A 9 6.26 -9.92 2.81
N ILE A 10 7.11 -10.93 2.72
CA ILE A 10 6.74 -12.32 3.04
C ILE A 10 7.81 -12.86 4.00
N GLY A 11 7.38 -13.64 4.99
CA GLY A 11 8.28 -14.27 5.95
C GLY A 11 7.78 -15.63 6.39
N THR A 12 8.68 -16.47 6.89
CA THR A 12 8.39 -17.85 7.32
C THR A 12 8.24 -17.98 8.83
N GLY A 13 8.65 -16.97 9.59
CA GLY A 13 8.60 -16.95 11.06
C GLY A 13 9.78 -17.63 11.74
N LYS A 14 10.66 -18.30 10.98
CA LYS A 14 11.66 -19.23 11.51
C LYS A 14 12.63 -18.59 12.53
N TYR A 15 12.91 -17.30 12.40
CA TYR A 15 13.85 -16.56 13.26
C TYR A 15 13.18 -15.46 14.10
N GLY A 16 11.91 -15.67 14.47
CA GLY A 16 11.23 -14.80 15.44
C GLY A 16 10.71 -13.48 14.86
N SER A 17 10.53 -13.40 13.54
CA SER A 17 9.88 -12.26 12.87
C SER A 17 8.39 -12.15 13.23
N GLY A 18 7.76 -13.24 13.68
CA GLY A 18 6.31 -13.35 13.87
C GLY A 18 5.53 -13.54 12.57
N CYS A 19 6.19 -13.48 11.41
CA CYS A 19 5.59 -13.78 10.12
C CYS A 19 5.19 -15.25 10.02
N TRP A 20 4.23 -15.56 9.16
CA TRP A 20 3.99 -16.94 8.73
C TRP A 20 3.49 -16.96 7.28
N TYR A 21 3.71 -18.07 6.60
CA TYR A 21 3.39 -18.24 5.19
C TYR A 21 2.89 -19.66 4.91
N HIS A 22 1.61 -19.76 4.54
CA HIS A 22 0.87 -20.99 4.29
C HIS A 22 0.13 -20.88 2.94
N PRO A 23 0.85 -20.97 1.81
CA PRO A 23 0.26 -20.79 0.49
C PRO A 23 -0.77 -21.87 0.16
N ARG A 24 -1.85 -21.47 -0.51
CA ARG A 24 -3.02 -22.30 -0.81
C ARG A 24 -3.52 -22.05 -2.22
N GLY A 25 -4.04 -23.09 -2.87
CA GLY A 25 -4.62 -22.97 -4.21
C GLY A 25 -3.63 -22.35 -5.21
N LEU A 26 -4.02 -21.23 -5.83
CA LEU A 26 -3.23 -20.55 -6.85
C LEU A 26 -1.90 -19.98 -6.32
N THR A 27 -1.81 -19.52 -5.07
CA THR A 27 -0.53 -19.04 -4.52
C THR A 27 0.49 -20.15 -4.39
N ARG A 28 0.06 -21.35 -4.01
CA ARG A 28 0.94 -22.52 -3.92
C ARG A 28 1.47 -22.95 -5.29
N ILE A 29 0.66 -22.81 -6.34
CA ILE A 29 1.08 -23.10 -7.72
C ILE A 29 2.02 -22.01 -8.24
N GLY A 30 1.74 -20.75 -7.91
CA GLY A 30 2.52 -19.58 -8.34
C GLY A 30 3.80 -19.32 -7.56
N GLU A 31 3.98 -19.92 -6.38
CA GLU A 31 5.13 -19.67 -5.49
C GLU A 31 6.50 -19.71 -6.18
N PRO A 32 6.84 -20.69 -7.04
CA PRO A 32 8.14 -20.69 -7.72
C PRO A 32 8.34 -19.47 -8.62
N VAL A 33 7.27 -18.93 -9.21
CA VAL A 33 7.31 -17.73 -10.03
C VAL A 33 7.52 -16.49 -9.17
N LEU A 34 6.80 -16.39 -8.04
CA LEU A 34 6.95 -15.29 -7.07
C LEU A 34 8.37 -15.23 -6.49
N LEU A 35 8.91 -16.39 -6.09
CA LEU A 35 10.30 -16.50 -5.62
C LEU A 35 11.29 -16.07 -6.71
N ARG A 36 11.08 -16.52 -7.95
CA ARG A 36 11.96 -16.14 -9.06
C ARG A 36 11.92 -14.64 -9.36
N ALA A 37 10.76 -13.98 -9.24
CA ALA A 37 10.67 -12.52 -9.36
C ALA A 37 11.52 -11.81 -8.30
N MET A 38 11.66 -12.41 -7.12
CA MET A 38 12.57 -11.96 -6.07
C MET A 38 14.04 -12.41 -6.25
N GLY A 39 14.36 -13.20 -7.28
CA GLY A 39 15.68 -13.81 -7.44
C GLY A 39 15.97 -14.96 -6.47
N LEU A 40 14.92 -15.52 -5.86
CA LEU A 40 14.98 -16.56 -4.83
C LEU A 40 14.60 -17.95 -5.37
N ARG A 41 14.93 -18.98 -4.60
CA ARG A 41 14.63 -20.38 -4.87
C ARG A 41 13.79 -20.98 -3.74
N ALA A 42 13.07 -22.05 -4.03
CA ALA A 42 12.28 -22.77 -3.02
C ALA A 42 13.10 -23.29 -1.82
N ALA A 43 14.40 -23.55 -2.01
CA ALA A 43 15.29 -23.93 -0.92
C ALA A 43 15.49 -22.81 0.11
N ASP A 44 15.39 -21.55 -0.32
CA ASP A 44 15.65 -20.39 0.54
C ASP A 44 14.51 -20.20 1.57
N LEU A 45 13.29 -20.72 1.31
CA LEU A 45 12.19 -20.80 2.29
C LEU A 45 12.54 -21.61 3.54
N ARG A 46 13.55 -22.48 3.47
CA ARG A 46 14.01 -23.28 4.63
C ARG A 46 15.22 -22.66 5.34
N ALA A 47 15.81 -21.62 4.76
CA ALA A 47 16.96 -20.90 5.30
C ALA A 47 16.51 -19.74 6.18
N ASP A 48 17.37 -18.74 6.38
CA ASP A 48 16.97 -17.43 6.92
C ASP A 48 16.27 -16.59 5.84
N PHE A 49 15.04 -17.04 5.52
CA PHE A 49 14.27 -16.53 4.39
C PHE A 49 14.03 -15.02 4.50
N GLU A 50 13.66 -14.53 5.67
CA GLU A 50 13.42 -13.11 5.91
C GLU A 50 14.63 -12.23 5.60
N THR A 51 15.82 -12.60 6.09
CA THR A 51 17.06 -11.88 5.80
C THR A 51 17.36 -11.90 4.30
N ILE A 52 17.30 -13.08 3.68
CA ILE A 52 17.53 -13.26 2.24
C ILE A 52 16.53 -12.43 1.40
N TYR A 53 15.25 -12.43 1.80
CA TYR A 53 14.19 -11.69 1.12
C TYR A 53 14.41 -10.18 1.21
N VAL A 54 14.75 -9.67 2.40
CA VAL A 54 15.04 -8.25 2.62
C VAL A 54 16.26 -7.79 1.83
N GLU A 55 17.33 -8.57 1.81
CA GLU A 55 18.53 -8.27 1.02
C GLU A 55 18.22 -8.24 -0.48
N ALA A 56 17.46 -9.22 -0.98
CA ALA A 56 17.03 -9.25 -2.38
C ALA A 56 16.13 -8.05 -2.73
N LEU A 57 15.23 -7.66 -1.83
CA LEU A 57 14.38 -6.49 -2.01
C LEU A 57 15.22 -5.21 -2.07
N LEU A 58 16.13 -4.99 -1.11
CA LEU A 58 17.02 -3.83 -1.11
C LEU A 58 17.86 -3.74 -2.38
N ALA A 59 18.35 -4.88 -2.88
CA ALA A 59 19.08 -4.92 -4.14
C ALA A 59 18.20 -4.44 -5.32
N GLN A 60 16.94 -4.89 -5.40
CA GLN A 60 16.02 -4.42 -6.44
C GLN A 60 15.66 -2.94 -6.33
N VAL A 61 15.45 -2.42 -5.11
CA VAL A 61 15.17 -0.99 -4.89
C VAL A 61 16.32 -0.12 -5.41
N ARG A 62 17.56 -0.53 -5.12
CA ARG A 62 18.77 0.17 -5.57
C ARG A 62 18.98 0.05 -7.08
N GLU A 63 18.77 -1.14 -7.64
CA GLU A 63 18.87 -1.39 -9.09
C GLU A 63 17.84 -0.56 -9.88
N ALA A 64 16.61 -0.42 -9.36
CA ALA A 64 15.54 0.36 -9.97
C ALA A 64 15.66 1.88 -9.72
N GLU A 65 16.71 2.34 -9.04
CA GLU A 65 16.92 3.75 -8.66
C GLU A 65 15.71 4.40 -7.95
N LEU A 66 15.06 3.64 -7.06
CA LEU A 66 14.01 4.17 -6.19
C LEU A 66 14.61 4.79 -4.93
N ASP A 67 13.99 5.88 -4.46
CA ASP A 67 14.39 6.51 -3.20
C ASP A 67 13.87 5.71 -2.00
N ALA A 68 12.68 5.12 -2.12
CA ALA A 68 12.08 4.28 -1.09
C ALA A 68 11.00 3.34 -1.66
N VAL A 69 10.60 2.36 -0.85
CA VAL A 69 9.40 1.53 -1.09
C VAL A 69 8.56 1.43 0.17
N VAL A 70 7.25 1.36 -0.01
CA VAL A 70 6.29 1.14 1.08
C VAL A 70 6.12 -0.36 1.27
N ILE A 71 6.67 -0.88 2.36
CA ILE A 71 6.59 -2.30 2.72
C ILE A 71 5.32 -2.58 3.51
N LEU A 72 4.57 -3.60 3.09
CA LEU A 72 3.22 -3.86 3.58
C LEU A 72 3.20 -4.98 4.64
N ALA A 73 2.68 -4.66 5.82
CA ALA A 73 2.19 -5.65 6.77
C ALA A 73 0.90 -6.31 6.24
N GLN A 74 0.52 -7.43 6.84
CA GLN A 74 -0.64 -8.22 6.44
C GLN A 74 -1.31 -8.76 7.70
N GLU A 75 -2.55 -8.34 7.91
CA GLU A 75 -3.39 -8.76 9.03
C GLU A 75 -4.30 -9.94 8.68
N GLU A 76 -4.72 -10.69 9.70
CA GLU A 76 -5.70 -11.76 9.60
C GLU A 76 -7.16 -11.25 9.52
N PRO A 77 -8.11 -12.07 9.03
CA PRO A 77 -9.53 -11.73 9.03
C PRO A 77 -10.17 -11.81 10.42
N TYR A 78 -11.14 -10.93 10.70
CA TYR A 78 -11.92 -10.95 11.94
C TYR A 78 -13.41 -10.93 11.65
N ARG A 79 -14.18 -11.50 12.57
CA ARG A 79 -15.64 -11.32 12.63
C ARG A 79 -15.97 -9.94 13.16
N ASP A 80 -17.20 -9.55 12.91
CA ASP A 80 -17.81 -8.31 13.37
C ASP A 80 -17.82 -8.12 14.90
N ASP A 81 -17.67 -9.19 15.68
CA ASP A 81 -17.55 -9.17 17.15
C ASP A 81 -16.09 -9.12 17.65
N GLY A 82 -15.13 -8.99 16.73
CA GLY A 82 -13.70 -8.98 17.02
C GLY A 82 -13.08 -10.36 17.22
N THR A 83 -13.80 -11.44 16.94
CA THR A 83 -13.25 -12.80 16.98
C THR A 83 -12.41 -13.07 15.73
N LEU A 84 -11.17 -13.54 15.91
CA LEU A 84 -10.30 -13.97 14.81
C LEU A 84 -10.96 -15.10 13.99
N ILE A 85 -10.93 -14.99 12.67
CA ILE A 85 -11.32 -16.07 11.76
C ILE A 85 -10.07 -16.89 11.44
N ALA A 86 -9.75 -17.83 12.34
CA ALA A 86 -8.54 -18.65 12.25
C ALA A 86 -8.45 -19.45 10.94
N ASP A 87 -7.21 -19.85 10.62
CA ASP A 87 -6.89 -20.76 9.52
C ASP A 87 -7.39 -20.34 8.13
N THR A 88 -7.64 -19.05 7.91
CA THR A 88 -8.16 -18.54 6.63
C THR A 88 -7.07 -17.89 5.77
N GLY A 89 -6.18 -17.08 6.35
CA GLY A 89 -5.15 -16.39 5.58
C GLY A 89 -4.13 -17.33 4.94
N SER A 90 -3.49 -16.88 3.85
CA SER A 90 -2.35 -17.59 3.24
C SER A 90 -1.00 -17.08 3.76
N PHE A 91 -0.95 -15.90 4.39
CA PHE A 91 0.23 -15.36 5.03
C PHE A 91 -0.13 -14.25 6.02
N TYR A 92 0.80 -13.92 6.91
CA TYR A 92 0.71 -12.84 7.89
C TYR A 92 2.08 -12.18 8.08
N VAL A 93 2.03 -10.88 8.27
CA VAL A 93 3.21 -10.05 8.51
C VAL A 93 2.88 -9.08 9.64
N PRO A 94 3.50 -9.22 10.82
CA PRO A 94 3.24 -8.34 11.95
C PRO A 94 3.65 -6.88 11.67
N ASN A 95 2.94 -5.94 12.26
CA ASN A 95 3.29 -4.51 12.20
C ASN A 95 4.71 -4.24 12.74
N ASP A 96 5.09 -4.93 13.81
CA ASP A 96 6.43 -4.81 14.41
C ASP A 96 7.56 -5.16 13.45
N TYR A 97 7.30 -6.11 12.53
CA TYR A 97 8.30 -6.53 11.56
C TYR A 97 8.57 -5.40 10.56
N VAL A 98 7.53 -4.84 9.93
CA VAL A 98 7.71 -3.74 8.96
C VAL A 98 8.21 -2.45 9.62
N LEU A 99 7.73 -2.12 10.81
CA LEU A 99 8.23 -0.98 11.60
C LEU A 99 9.70 -1.17 11.98
N GLY A 100 10.10 -2.39 12.35
CA GLY A 100 11.48 -2.74 12.65
C GLY A 100 12.40 -2.65 11.44
N LEU A 101 11.93 -3.09 10.26
CA LEU A 101 12.66 -2.96 9.00
C LEU A 101 12.88 -1.50 8.60
N ALA A 102 11.84 -0.65 8.69
CA ALA A 102 11.94 0.78 8.39
C ALA A 102 12.93 1.53 9.31
N LYS A 103 13.08 1.09 10.56
CA LYS A 103 14.10 1.64 11.47
C LYS A 103 15.54 1.28 11.07
N LYS A 104 15.72 0.13 10.42
CA LYS A 104 17.03 -0.40 10.02
C LYS A 104 17.44 0.07 8.62
N HIS A 105 16.48 0.29 7.74
CA HIS A 105 16.70 0.56 6.32
C HIS A 105 15.92 1.82 5.89
N PRO A 106 16.61 2.94 5.61
CA PRO A 106 15.94 4.19 5.20
C PRO A 106 15.20 4.07 3.86
N GLU A 107 15.51 3.07 3.04
CA GLU A 107 14.78 2.75 1.82
C GLU A 107 13.36 2.22 2.08
N PHE A 108 13.01 1.87 3.33
CA PHE A 108 11.71 1.29 3.67
C PHE A 108 10.82 2.25 4.44
N LEU A 109 9.60 2.43 3.93
CA LEU A 109 8.51 3.12 4.60
C LEU A 109 7.48 2.08 5.08
N PRO A 110 7.07 2.07 6.35
CA PRO A 110 6.23 0.99 6.87
C PRO A 110 4.73 1.30 6.63
N ALA A 111 4.04 0.39 5.94
CA ALA A 111 2.59 0.31 5.96
C ALA A 111 2.15 -0.80 6.92
N VAL A 112 1.36 -0.44 7.93
CA VAL A 112 0.83 -1.37 8.91
C VAL A 112 -0.47 -2.02 8.40
N SER A 113 -0.96 -3.06 9.05
CA SER A 113 -2.25 -3.67 8.74
C SER A 113 -2.96 -3.93 10.06
N ILE A 114 -4.15 -3.36 10.22
CA ILE A 114 -4.93 -3.43 11.46
C ILE A 114 -6.38 -3.65 11.06
N HIS A 115 -7.00 -4.70 11.58
CA HIS A 115 -8.41 -4.93 11.38
C HIS A 115 -9.21 -4.12 12.41
N PRO A 116 -10.14 -3.23 11.99
CA PRO A 116 -10.80 -2.29 12.90
C PRO A 116 -11.75 -2.96 13.90
N ALA A 117 -12.17 -4.22 13.64
CA ALA A 117 -12.93 -5.03 14.60
C ALA A 117 -12.08 -5.61 15.75
N ARG A 118 -10.74 -5.56 15.68
CA ARG A 118 -9.89 -6.03 16.77
C ARG A 118 -10.21 -5.28 18.06
N ARG A 119 -10.12 -5.98 19.19
CA ARG A 119 -10.39 -5.40 20.52
C ARG A 119 -9.42 -4.27 20.86
N ASP A 120 -8.19 -4.39 20.38
CA ASP A 120 -7.09 -3.44 20.58
C ASP A 120 -6.84 -2.55 19.35
N ALA A 121 -7.78 -2.47 18.40
CA ALA A 121 -7.54 -1.81 17.11
C ALA A 121 -7.06 -0.36 17.24
N LEU A 122 -7.70 0.43 18.12
CA LEU A 122 -7.31 1.83 18.33
C LEU A 122 -5.96 1.95 19.04
N ASP A 123 -5.69 1.11 20.05
CA ASP A 123 -4.41 1.12 20.74
C ASP A 123 -3.26 0.74 19.80
N GLU A 124 -3.47 -0.26 18.94
CA GLU A 124 -2.52 -0.67 17.92
C GLU A 124 -2.33 0.43 16.85
N LEU A 125 -3.39 1.15 16.49
CA LEU A 125 -3.33 2.29 15.57
C LEU A 125 -2.43 3.39 16.14
N GLU A 126 -2.62 3.78 17.40
CA GLU A 126 -1.78 4.78 18.08
C GLU A 126 -0.32 4.34 18.09
N ARG A 127 -0.06 3.12 18.53
CA ARG A 127 1.29 2.55 18.60
C ARG A 127 1.98 2.52 17.24
N CYS A 128 1.25 2.17 16.19
CA CYS A 128 1.77 2.16 14.82
C CYS A 128 2.09 3.57 14.31
N ILE A 129 1.22 4.55 14.57
CA ILE A 129 1.46 5.96 14.21
C ILE A 129 2.70 6.48 14.93
N GLU A 130 2.84 6.25 16.23
CA GLU A 130 4.03 6.60 17.01
C GLU A 130 5.29 5.86 16.51
N GLY A 131 5.11 4.64 16.02
CA GLY A 131 6.16 3.82 15.41
C GLY A 131 6.66 4.31 14.05
N GLY A 132 5.99 5.30 13.44
CA GLY A 132 6.34 5.87 12.15
C GLY A 132 5.61 5.26 10.95
N ALA A 133 4.46 4.60 11.18
CA ALA A 133 3.61 4.12 10.09
C ALA A 133 3.20 5.27 9.16
N VAL A 134 3.38 5.06 7.85
CA VAL A 134 2.99 6.03 6.82
C VAL A 134 1.64 5.71 6.17
N MET A 135 1.21 4.44 6.29
CA MET A 135 0.06 3.89 5.60
C MET A 135 -0.51 2.70 6.36
N LEU A 136 -1.79 2.41 6.15
CA LEU A 136 -2.45 1.17 6.52
C LEU A 136 -2.84 0.40 5.25
N LYS A 137 -2.44 -0.86 5.13
CA LYS A 137 -2.84 -1.79 4.07
C LYS A 137 -3.94 -2.73 4.57
N CYS A 138 -4.96 -2.95 3.74
CA CYS A 138 -5.96 -3.99 3.98
C CYS A 138 -6.43 -4.65 2.67
N LEU A 139 -7.01 -5.84 2.80
CA LEU A 139 -7.69 -6.58 1.73
C LEU A 139 -9.14 -6.83 2.16
N PRO A 140 -10.05 -5.86 1.97
CA PRO A 140 -11.41 -5.90 2.51
C PRO A 140 -12.20 -7.19 2.26
N ASN A 141 -12.16 -7.66 1.01
CA ASN A 141 -12.85 -8.86 0.54
C ASN A 141 -12.27 -10.17 1.12
N CYS A 142 -11.00 -10.16 1.54
CA CYS A 142 -10.34 -11.32 2.17
C CYS A 142 -10.40 -11.25 3.69
N GLN A 143 -10.46 -10.04 4.25
CA GLN A 143 -10.36 -9.79 5.69
C GLN A 143 -11.71 -9.67 6.40
N ASN A 144 -12.84 -9.66 5.67
CA ASN A 144 -14.18 -9.33 6.20
C ASN A 144 -14.25 -7.91 6.79
N MET A 145 -13.71 -6.94 6.05
CA MET A 145 -13.57 -5.56 6.53
C MET A 145 -14.38 -4.59 5.67
N ASP A 146 -15.59 -4.24 6.11
CA ASP A 146 -16.42 -3.22 5.44
C ASP A 146 -16.14 -1.83 6.03
N TRP A 147 -15.34 -1.02 5.33
CA TRP A 147 -15.04 0.35 5.73
C TRP A 147 -16.24 1.29 5.74
N ASN A 148 -17.39 0.93 5.15
CA ASN A 148 -18.63 1.69 5.25
C ASN A 148 -19.47 1.33 6.49
N ASP A 149 -19.03 0.36 7.30
CA ASP A 149 -19.66 0.10 8.59
C ASP A 149 -19.43 1.28 9.55
N ARG A 150 -20.51 1.85 10.05
CA ARG A 150 -20.48 3.02 10.94
C ARG A 150 -19.71 2.77 12.24
N ARG A 151 -19.57 1.50 12.66
CA ARG A 151 -18.79 1.11 13.84
C ARG A 151 -17.31 1.47 13.71
N TYR A 152 -16.78 1.49 12.49
CA TYR A 152 -15.37 1.80 12.23
C TYR A 152 -15.11 3.29 11.99
N ARG A 153 -16.16 4.13 12.05
CA ARG A 153 -16.02 5.58 11.87
C ARG A 153 -14.99 6.21 12.83
N PRO A 154 -14.95 5.90 14.13
CA PRO A 154 -13.95 6.47 15.04
C PRO A 154 -12.51 6.11 14.66
N PHE A 155 -12.29 4.88 14.17
CA PHE A 155 -10.99 4.44 13.68
C PHE A 155 -10.55 5.25 12.45
N LEU A 156 -11.48 5.45 11.50
CA LEU A 156 -11.23 6.24 10.29
C LEU A 156 -11.02 7.74 10.58
N GLU A 157 -11.78 8.31 11.52
CA GLU A 157 -11.57 9.70 11.97
C GLU A 157 -10.17 9.86 12.55
N ARG A 158 -9.74 8.93 13.41
CA ARG A 158 -8.40 8.97 13.97
C ARG A 158 -7.31 8.84 12.90
N MET A 159 -7.49 7.97 11.90
CA MET A 159 -6.58 7.89 10.74
C MET A 159 -6.48 9.22 10.01
N ALA A 160 -7.62 9.86 9.73
CA ALA A 160 -7.69 11.16 9.04
C ALA A 160 -6.95 12.25 9.83
N GLU A 161 -7.13 12.30 11.15
CA GLU A 161 -6.44 13.27 12.04
C GLU A 161 -4.91 13.11 12.00
N SER A 162 -4.41 11.86 11.98
CA SER A 162 -2.96 11.61 11.82
C SER A 162 -2.44 11.88 10.42
N GLY A 163 -3.29 11.84 9.40
CA GLY A 163 -2.86 11.79 8.00
C GLY A 163 -2.34 10.41 7.57
N LEU A 164 -2.75 9.34 8.25
CA LEU A 164 -2.40 7.97 7.86
C LEU A 164 -3.16 7.60 6.59
N ILE A 165 -2.45 7.13 5.56
CA ILE A 165 -3.03 6.79 4.26
C ILE A 165 -3.65 5.39 4.31
N LEU A 166 -4.80 5.18 3.68
CA LEU A 166 -5.42 3.86 3.54
C LEU A 166 -5.16 3.28 2.14
N LEU A 167 -4.34 2.24 2.03
CA LEU A 167 -4.20 1.43 0.82
C LEU A 167 -5.10 0.20 0.94
N ALA A 168 -6.21 0.17 0.20
CA ALA A 168 -7.14 -0.95 0.23
C ALA A 168 -7.11 -1.70 -1.09
N HIS A 169 -7.10 -3.02 -1.02
CA HIS A 169 -7.34 -3.86 -2.19
C HIS A 169 -8.71 -3.56 -2.80
N THR A 170 -8.74 -3.29 -4.09
CA THR A 170 -9.98 -3.16 -4.86
C THR A 170 -9.87 -3.94 -6.16
N GLY A 171 -10.99 -4.39 -6.69
CA GLY A 171 -11.01 -5.38 -7.76
C GLY A 171 -10.96 -6.81 -7.22
N SER A 172 -10.87 -7.78 -8.12
CA SER A 172 -10.88 -9.18 -7.74
C SER A 172 -9.58 -9.58 -7.04
N GLU A 173 -9.68 -10.61 -6.20
CA GLU A 173 -8.55 -11.29 -5.58
C GLU A 173 -8.71 -12.80 -5.84
N ARG A 174 -7.63 -13.47 -6.23
CA ARG A 174 -7.60 -14.88 -6.63
C ARG A 174 -6.49 -15.67 -5.92
N THR A 175 -5.59 -14.99 -5.23
CA THR A 175 -4.43 -15.52 -4.53
C THR A 175 -4.73 -15.80 -3.04
N MET A 176 -5.73 -15.11 -2.49
CA MET A 176 -6.18 -15.24 -1.10
C MET A 176 -7.64 -15.72 -1.03
N PRO A 177 -8.05 -16.46 0.04
CA PRO A 177 -9.44 -16.83 0.24
C PRO A 177 -10.36 -15.61 0.39
N LEU A 178 -11.48 -15.61 -0.34
CA LEU A 178 -12.47 -14.54 -0.30
C LEU A 178 -13.54 -14.83 0.76
N LEU A 179 -13.67 -13.94 1.73
CA LEU A 179 -14.75 -13.99 2.74
C LEU A 179 -15.96 -13.14 2.32
N ARG A 180 -15.69 -12.00 1.68
CA ARG A 180 -16.68 -11.00 1.29
C ARG A 180 -16.41 -10.48 -0.13
N PRO A 181 -16.68 -11.28 -1.18
CA PRO A 181 -16.43 -10.86 -2.57
C PRO A 181 -17.10 -9.54 -2.95
N ASP A 182 -18.21 -9.19 -2.29
CA ASP A 182 -18.95 -7.93 -2.45
C ASP A 182 -18.15 -6.68 -2.03
N LEU A 183 -17.14 -6.83 -1.16
CA LEU A 183 -16.29 -5.73 -0.70
C LEU A 183 -15.10 -5.44 -1.65
N ALA A 184 -15.08 -6.05 -2.84
CA ALA A 184 -14.07 -5.78 -3.87
C ALA A 184 -14.23 -4.42 -4.55
N THR A 185 -15.39 -3.77 -4.44
CA THR A 185 -15.64 -2.48 -5.11
C THR A 185 -14.94 -1.31 -4.42
N PRO A 186 -14.36 -0.33 -5.15
CA PRO A 186 -13.84 0.90 -4.58
C PRO A 186 -14.85 1.69 -3.74
N ARG A 187 -16.17 1.50 -3.97
CA ARG A 187 -17.24 2.14 -3.19
C ARG A 187 -17.19 1.83 -1.70
N MET A 188 -16.53 0.74 -1.31
CA MET A 188 -16.30 0.38 0.08
C MET A 188 -15.46 1.44 0.83
N LEU A 189 -14.73 2.30 0.12
CA LEU A 189 -13.93 3.40 0.69
C LEU A 189 -14.73 4.68 0.97
N THR A 190 -16.04 4.70 0.72
CA THR A 190 -16.85 5.93 0.77
C THR A 190 -16.77 6.62 2.14
N GLN A 191 -17.01 5.90 3.23
CA GLN A 191 -16.96 6.49 4.57
C GLN A 191 -15.55 7.00 4.92
N ALA A 192 -14.50 6.25 4.57
CA ALA A 192 -13.11 6.69 4.78
C ALA A 192 -12.81 8.00 4.05
N LEU A 193 -13.23 8.11 2.79
CA LEU A 193 -13.06 9.32 1.98
C LEU A 193 -13.88 10.49 2.53
N GLU A 194 -15.11 10.26 2.98
CA GLU A 194 -16.01 11.28 3.54
C GLU A 194 -15.51 11.85 4.88
N VAL A 195 -14.85 11.04 5.72
CA VAL A 195 -14.21 11.55 6.95
C VAL A 195 -12.83 12.17 6.73
N GLY A 196 -12.33 12.16 5.48
CA GLY A 196 -11.10 12.85 5.08
C GLY A 196 -9.84 11.99 5.04
N VAL A 197 -9.95 10.66 5.17
CA VAL A 197 -8.79 9.76 4.97
C VAL A 197 -8.33 9.85 3.52
N THR A 198 -7.02 9.93 3.29
CA THR A 198 -6.49 9.76 1.92
C THR A 198 -6.44 8.28 1.60
N CYS A 199 -7.13 7.88 0.53
CA CYS A 199 -7.26 6.47 0.16
C CYS A 199 -6.57 6.19 -1.17
N ILE A 200 -5.93 5.03 -1.26
CA ILE A 200 -5.43 4.42 -2.50
C ILE A 200 -6.25 3.16 -2.74
N ALA A 201 -7.06 3.18 -3.80
CA ALA A 201 -7.76 2.01 -4.31
C ALA A 201 -6.76 1.19 -5.14
N ALA A 202 -6.14 0.19 -4.52
CA ALA A 202 -5.15 -0.65 -5.18
C ALA A 202 -5.76 -1.28 -6.43
N HIS A 203 -5.00 -1.33 -7.53
CA HIS A 203 -5.44 -1.88 -8.82
C HIS A 203 -6.61 -1.13 -9.49
N CYS A 204 -7.02 0.04 -8.98
CA CYS A 204 -8.07 0.88 -9.54
C CYS A 204 -9.42 0.17 -9.73
N GLY A 205 -9.76 -0.81 -8.89
CA GLY A 205 -10.99 -1.59 -8.99
C GLY A 205 -11.00 -2.64 -10.11
N THR A 206 -9.86 -2.91 -10.75
CA THR A 206 -9.81 -3.81 -11.93
C THR A 206 -9.75 -5.28 -11.53
N GLY A 207 -10.43 -6.16 -12.29
CA GLY A 207 -10.48 -7.59 -11.98
C GLY A 207 -9.42 -8.41 -12.72
N MET A 208 -8.61 -9.23 -12.03
CA MET A 208 -7.46 -10.01 -12.50
C MET A 208 -7.66 -10.84 -13.78
N ILE A 209 -8.81 -11.51 -13.97
CA ILE A 209 -9.13 -12.31 -15.17
C ILE A 209 -10.37 -11.76 -15.91
N ALA A 210 -10.59 -12.20 -17.16
CA ALA A 210 -11.68 -11.68 -18.00
C ALA A 210 -13.09 -11.86 -17.40
N LEU A 211 -13.29 -12.93 -16.61
CA LEU A 211 -14.55 -13.24 -15.95
C LEU A 211 -14.75 -12.51 -14.61
N ASP A 212 -13.72 -11.81 -14.13
CA ASP A 212 -13.84 -11.09 -12.86
C ASP A 212 -14.67 -9.81 -13.01
N PRO A 213 -15.39 -9.42 -11.94
CA PRO A 213 -15.95 -8.08 -11.85
C PRO A 213 -14.88 -7.01 -12.09
N ASP A 214 -15.28 -5.94 -12.75
CA ASP A 214 -14.43 -4.79 -13.04
C ASP A 214 -15.15 -3.52 -12.62
N TYR A 215 -14.56 -2.82 -11.66
CA TYR A 215 -15.10 -1.63 -11.02
C TYR A 215 -14.32 -0.37 -11.41
N PHE A 216 -13.59 -0.41 -12.53
CA PHE A 216 -12.78 0.73 -12.97
C PHE A 216 -13.62 2.00 -13.20
N ASP A 217 -14.82 1.87 -13.76
CA ASP A 217 -15.71 3.01 -13.95
C ASP A 217 -16.22 3.60 -12.62
N ASP A 218 -16.43 2.74 -11.61
CA ASP A 218 -16.75 3.20 -10.25
C ASP A 218 -15.59 3.99 -9.66
N PHE A 219 -14.36 3.47 -9.79
CA PHE A 219 -13.14 4.19 -9.37
C PHE A 219 -13.04 5.56 -10.03
N VAL A 220 -13.16 5.64 -11.37
CA VAL A 220 -13.06 6.91 -12.10
C VAL A 220 -14.20 7.88 -11.74
N SER A 221 -15.40 7.38 -11.48
CA SER A 221 -16.51 8.23 -11.00
C SER A 221 -16.21 8.77 -9.60
N MET A 222 -15.66 7.95 -8.72
CA MET A 222 -15.30 8.33 -7.36
C MET A 222 -14.15 9.33 -7.30
N THR A 223 -13.13 9.24 -8.15
CA THR A 223 -12.01 10.21 -8.16
C THR A 223 -12.47 11.63 -8.52
N LYS A 224 -13.56 11.77 -9.29
CA LYS A 224 -14.19 13.06 -9.57
C LYS A 224 -14.93 13.65 -8.36
N ARG A 225 -15.45 12.79 -7.48
CA ARG A 225 -16.18 13.20 -6.28
C ARG A 225 -15.26 13.41 -5.07
N TYR A 226 -14.22 12.60 -4.94
CA TYR A 226 -13.34 12.55 -3.78
C TYR A 226 -11.91 12.95 -4.16
N PRO A 227 -11.48 14.19 -3.85
CA PRO A 227 -10.15 14.68 -4.22
C PRO A 227 -9.01 13.99 -3.45
N ASN A 228 -9.34 13.23 -2.40
CA ASN A 228 -8.47 12.42 -1.57
C ASN A 228 -8.45 10.92 -1.98
N LEU A 229 -9.00 10.57 -3.15
CA LEU A 229 -8.92 9.23 -3.73
C LEU A 229 -7.84 9.15 -4.81
N TYR A 230 -6.97 8.15 -4.68
CA TYR A 230 -5.92 7.76 -5.61
C TYR A 230 -6.07 6.29 -5.99
N GLY A 231 -5.41 5.87 -7.07
CA GLY A 231 -5.25 4.47 -7.43
C GLY A 231 -3.76 4.14 -7.62
N ASP A 232 -3.42 2.87 -7.77
CA ASP A 232 -2.09 2.44 -8.20
C ASP A 232 -2.13 1.67 -9.53
N ASN A 233 -0.97 1.56 -10.19
CA ASN A 233 -0.84 0.90 -11.49
C ASN A 233 -0.44 -0.59 -11.41
N SER A 234 -0.38 -1.17 -10.21
CA SER A 234 0.30 -2.44 -9.94
C SER A 234 -0.30 -3.66 -10.67
N ALA A 235 -1.62 -3.71 -10.84
CA ALA A 235 -2.29 -4.74 -11.65
C ALA A 235 -2.68 -4.26 -13.06
N LEU A 236 -2.38 -3.01 -13.42
CA LEU A 236 -2.62 -2.50 -14.77
C LEU A 236 -1.55 -2.98 -15.74
N ALA A 237 -0.32 -3.19 -15.25
CA ALA A 237 0.80 -3.68 -16.04
C ALA A 237 1.33 -5.08 -15.64
N GLY A 238 0.86 -5.69 -14.55
CA GLY A 238 1.33 -6.97 -14.00
C GLY A 238 0.91 -8.24 -14.76
N LEU A 239 1.23 -9.43 -14.22
CA LEU A 239 0.70 -10.73 -14.69
C LEU A 239 -0.81 -10.81 -14.45
N SER A 240 -1.58 -10.11 -15.26
CA SER A 240 -3.02 -10.21 -15.31
C SER A 240 -3.42 -10.94 -16.58
N LEU A 241 -4.24 -11.98 -16.45
CA LEU A 241 -4.82 -12.71 -17.59
C LEU A 241 -5.95 -11.92 -18.27
N ARG A 242 -6.11 -10.64 -17.94
CA ARG A 242 -7.06 -9.71 -18.55
C ARG A 242 -6.28 -8.57 -19.17
N PHE A 243 -6.27 -8.52 -20.49
CA PHE A 243 -5.73 -7.40 -21.23
C PHE A 243 -6.65 -6.16 -21.05
N ARG A 244 -6.08 -5.02 -20.63
CA ARG A 244 -6.82 -3.79 -20.29
C ARG A 244 -6.43 -2.57 -21.13
N PRO A 245 -6.40 -2.66 -22.47
CA PRO A 245 -5.96 -1.56 -23.32
C PRO A 245 -6.86 -0.33 -23.15
N ARG A 246 -8.15 -0.53 -22.86
CA ARG A 246 -9.11 0.56 -22.65
C ARG A 246 -8.84 1.35 -21.38
N GLN A 247 -8.61 0.66 -20.25
CA GLN A 247 -8.32 1.30 -18.97
C GLN A 247 -6.97 2.02 -19.01
N ILE A 248 -5.92 1.37 -19.54
CA ILE A 248 -4.60 2.00 -19.71
C ILE A 248 -4.70 3.24 -20.60
N ARG A 249 -5.39 3.13 -21.74
CA ARG A 249 -5.57 4.27 -22.65
C ARG A 249 -6.31 5.41 -21.95
N ARG A 250 -7.39 5.12 -21.23
CA ARG A 250 -8.15 6.14 -20.50
C ARG A 250 -7.31 6.83 -19.41
N ILE A 251 -6.50 6.10 -18.66
CA ILE A 251 -5.57 6.68 -17.68
C ILE A 251 -4.56 7.60 -18.36
N ARG A 252 -4.06 7.23 -19.55
CA ARG A 252 -3.09 8.03 -20.28
C ARG A 252 -3.68 9.28 -20.94
N GLU A 253 -4.93 9.20 -21.40
CA GLU A 253 -5.60 10.28 -22.13
C GLU A 253 -6.33 11.28 -21.22
N ASP A 254 -6.72 10.87 -20.00
CA ASP A 254 -7.38 11.73 -19.01
C ASP A 254 -6.33 12.26 -18.00
N GLU A 255 -5.89 13.51 -18.19
CA GLU A 255 -4.84 14.13 -17.36
C GLU A 255 -5.21 14.21 -15.88
N GLU A 256 -6.48 14.45 -15.56
CA GLU A 256 -6.94 14.52 -14.17
C GLU A 256 -6.87 13.13 -13.51
N LEU A 257 -7.27 12.09 -14.24
CA LEU A 257 -7.16 10.71 -13.77
C LEU A 257 -5.69 10.27 -13.67
N ALA A 258 -4.85 10.59 -14.65
CA ALA A 258 -3.43 10.28 -14.67
C ALA A 258 -2.72 10.82 -13.41
N ALA A 259 -3.05 12.04 -13.00
CA ALA A 259 -2.52 12.68 -11.79
C ALA A 259 -2.96 12.00 -10.48
N ARG A 260 -3.94 11.08 -10.53
CA ARG A 260 -4.42 10.27 -9.39
C ARG A 260 -3.84 8.86 -9.37
N ILE A 261 -3.04 8.46 -10.35
CA ILE A 261 -2.44 7.14 -10.39
C ILE A 261 -1.02 7.20 -9.83
N LEU A 262 -0.79 6.38 -8.82
CA LEU A 262 0.50 6.18 -8.17
C LEU A 262 1.19 4.96 -8.77
N TYR A 263 2.51 4.95 -8.68
CA TYR A 263 3.22 3.72 -8.97
C TYR A 263 3.14 2.74 -7.80
N GLY A 264 2.76 1.50 -8.11
CA GLY A 264 2.91 0.35 -7.23
C GLY A 264 3.40 -0.84 -8.05
N SER A 265 4.36 -1.62 -7.58
CA SER A 265 4.74 -2.86 -8.28
C SER A 265 3.82 -4.03 -7.95
N ASP A 266 3.21 -4.03 -6.76
CA ASP A 266 2.60 -5.22 -6.16
C ASP A 266 3.59 -6.39 -6.13
N LEU A 267 4.86 -6.11 -5.85
CA LEU A 267 5.89 -7.13 -5.69
C LEU A 267 5.64 -7.92 -4.38
N PRO A 268 5.74 -9.26 -4.37
CA PRO A 268 6.01 -10.14 -5.51
C PRO A 268 4.74 -10.59 -6.25
N GLY A 269 3.54 -10.22 -5.78
CA GLY A 269 2.23 -10.64 -6.28
C GLY A 269 2.02 -10.50 -7.79
N ALA A 270 2.55 -9.43 -8.40
CA ALA A 270 2.48 -9.21 -9.84
C ALA A 270 3.44 -10.09 -10.67
N ALA A 271 4.29 -10.90 -10.01
CA ALA A 271 5.32 -11.76 -10.62
C ALA A 271 6.31 -11.02 -11.52
N LYS A 272 6.70 -9.80 -11.12
CA LYS A 272 7.61 -8.90 -11.85
C LYS A 272 8.63 -8.29 -10.90
N ARG A 273 9.81 -7.89 -11.40
CA ARG A 273 10.77 -7.13 -10.59
C ARG A 273 10.32 -5.68 -10.47
N ILE A 274 10.85 -4.98 -9.47
CA ILE A 274 10.71 -3.52 -9.40
C ILE A 274 11.32 -2.91 -10.68
N GLY A 275 10.57 -2.03 -11.35
CA GLY A 275 11.01 -1.38 -12.58
C GLY A 275 10.63 -2.11 -13.88
N ASP A 276 10.15 -3.36 -13.81
CA ASP A 276 9.67 -4.12 -14.98
C ASP A 276 8.27 -3.64 -15.44
N GLY A 277 8.17 -2.39 -15.90
CA GLY A 277 6.93 -1.80 -16.40
C GLY A 277 7.12 -0.41 -16.99
N GLY A 278 6.90 -0.27 -18.30
CA GLY A 278 7.08 0.99 -19.05
C GLY A 278 6.25 2.19 -18.55
N LEU A 279 5.22 1.95 -17.71
CA LEU A 279 4.38 3.02 -17.16
C LEU A 279 5.12 3.96 -16.19
N TRP A 280 6.25 3.54 -15.63
CA TRP A 280 7.13 4.46 -14.89
C TRP A 280 7.70 5.56 -15.78
N HIS A 281 8.15 5.20 -16.98
CA HIS A 281 8.81 6.12 -17.92
C HIS A 281 7.81 7.00 -18.67
N ASP A 282 6.56 6.54 -18.80
CA ASP A 282 5.48 7.23 -19.53
C ASP A 282 4.69 8.25 -18.69
N GLY A 283 5.23 8.71 -17.55
CA GLY A 283 4.67 9.83 -16.78
C GLY A 283 3.65 9.47 -15.70
N VAL A 284 3.35 8.18 -15.48
CA VAL A 284 2.35 7.69 -14.50
C VAL A 284 2.97 7.46 -13.10
N GLY A 285 4.20 7.94 -12.87
CA GLY A 285 5.02 7.55 -11.71
C GLY A 285 5.55 8.67 -10.81
N ARG A 286 5.09 9.92 -10.95
CA ARG A 286 5.53 10.97 -10.03
C ARG A 286 4.53 11.11 -8.90
N LEU A 287 4.92 10.63 -7.71
CA LEU A 287 4.47 11.28 -6.48
C LEU A 287 4.86 12.74 -6.57
N SER A 288 3.88 13.59 -6.84
CA SER A 288 4.05 15.03 -6.79
C SER A 288 4.18 15.41 -5.32
N GLY A 289 5.45 15.50 -4.90
CA GLY A 289 5.88 16.19 -3.69
C GLY A 289 5.40 15.59 -2.38
N VAL A 290 5.86 14.37 -2.03
CA VAL A 290 6.08 14.06 -0.61
C VAL A 290 7.18 15.02 -0.15
N THR A 291 6.79 16.13 0.44
CA THR A 291 7.72 17.09 1.06
C THR A 291 7.48 17.04 2.55
N PRO A 292 8.47 16.60 3.36
CA PRO A 292 8.39 16.77 4.79
C PRO A 292 8.31 18.27 5.10
N SER A 293 7.22 18.71 5.71
CA SER A 293 7.08 20.10 6.15
C SER A 293 8.05 20.37 7.30
N ARG A 294 9.21 20.94 6.99
CA ARG A 294 10.13 21.49 8.01
C ARG A 294 9.58 22.82 8.50
N LYS A 295 9.06 22.87 9.74
CA LYS A 295 9.00 24.15 10.47
C LYS A 295 10.43 24.56 10.86
N PRO A 296 10.85 25.82 10.64
CA PRO A 296 12.14 26.28 11.13
C PRO A 296 12.12 26.27 12.67
N ALA A 297 13.07 25.56 13.26
CA ALA A 297 13.33 25.63 14.69
C ALA A 297 13.92 27.01 15.01
N GLY A 298 13.39 27.68 16.03
CA GLY A 298 14.00 28.89 16.60
C GLY A 298 15.40 28.61 17.15
N PRO A 299 16.24 29.64 17.30
CA PRO A 299 17.64 29.45 17.65
C PRO A 299 17.78 29.10 19.15
N GLY A 300 18.55 28.05 19.46
CA GLY A 300 18.98 27.81 20.84
C GLY A 300 19.53 26.41 21.16
N CYS A 301 20.85 26.35 21.29
CA CYS A 301 21.70 25.38 22.00
C CYS A 301 22.07 24.04 21.32
N ASP A 302 23.37 23.95 21.05
CA ASP A 302 24.16 22.79 20.61
C ASP A 302 24.24 21.68 21.68
N ALA A 303 24.14 20.42 21.23
CA ALA A 303 25.13 19.35 21.47
C ALA A 303 24.66 18.00 20.86
N GLU A 304 25.57 17.37 20.10
CA GLU A 304 25.64 15.97 19.66
C GLU A 304 24.65 15.44 18.60
N THR A 305 25.26 15.05 17.48
CA THR A 305 24.71 14.68 16.18
C THR A 305 24.06 13.29 16.15
N ARG A 306 22.75 13.25 15.87
CA ARG A 306 22.02 12.11 15.28
C ARG A 306 21.01 12.68 14.27
N PRO A 307 20.79 12.10 13.08
CA PRO A 307 19.64 12.48 12.28
C PRO A 307 18.39 11.93 12.97
N ARG A 308 17.72 12.78 13.75
CA ARG A 308 16.39 12.49 14.31
C ARG A 308 15.36 12.79 13.22
N PHE A 309 14.78 11.76 12.63
CA PHE A 309 13.48 11.92 11.98
C PHE A 309 12.43 12.13 13.08
N SER A 310 11.77 13.28 13.05
CA SER A 310 10.70 13.64 13.98
C SER A 310 9.40 12.97 13.53
N PRO A 311 8.63 12.27 14.39
CA PRO A 311 7.37 11.58 14.05
C PRO A 311 6.20 12.49 13.61
N ARG A 312 6.45 13.76 13.27
CA ARG A 312 5.41 14.76 12.96
C ARG A 312 5.44 15.29 11.53
N GLU A 313 6.20 14.67 10.63
CA GLU A 313 6.23 15.04 9.22
C GLU A 313 5.01 14.42 8.49
N ARG A 314 3.97 15.24 8.28
CA ARG A 314 2.78 14.83 7.49
C ARG A 314 3.15 14.59 6.03
N ILE A 315 2.74 13.45 5.48
CA ILE A 315 2.79 13.17 4.05
C ILE A 315 1.63 13.90 3.38
N THR A 316 1.93 14.84 2.50
CA THR A 316 0.93 15.56 1.71
C THR A 316 1.17 15.29 0.23
N PHE A 317 0.11 14.95 -0.51
CA PHE A 317 0.16 14.85 -1.98
C PHE A 317 -0.08 16.23 -2.57
N SER A 318 0.92 16.82 -3.22
CA SER A 318 0.78 18.09 -3.94
C SER A 318 0.35 17.83 -5.39
N ARG A 319 -0.33 18.76 -6.07
CA ARG A 319 -0.55 18.68 -7.52
C ARG A 319 0.77 18.99 -8.26
N PRO A 320 1.06 18.37 -9.42
CA PRO A 320 2.11 18.86 -10.29
C PRO A 320 1.81 20.32 -10.64
N SER A 321 2.73 21.24 -10.32
CA SER A 321 2.63 22.61 -10.81
C SER A 321 2.72 22.57 -12.33
N ALA A 322 1.66 22.98 -13.02
CA ALA A 322 1.78 23.37 -14.41
C ALA A 322 2.89 24.42 -14.52
N SER A 323 3.75 24.24 -15.52
CA SER A 323 4.94 25.04 -15.87
C SER A 323 5.03 26.45 -15.30
N ALA A 324 6.24 26.80 -14.85
CA ALA A 324 6.68 28.16 -14.60
C ALA A 324 6.15 29.16 -15.65
N ASN A 325 5.30 30.09 -15.20
CA ASN A 325 5.35 31.46 -15.67
C ASN A 325 4.68 32.40 -14.64
N SER A 326 5.50 33.32 -14.14
CA SER A 326 5.21 34.65 -13.57
C SER A 326 3.83 34.94 -12.96
N GLY A 327 3.84 35.34 -11.68
CA GLY A 327 2.79 36.19 -11.10
C GLY A 327 2.33 35.72 -9.73
N GLY A 328 2.98 36.19 -8.67
CA GLY A 328 2.53 35.96 -7.30
C GLY A 328 1.18 36.63 -7.03
N VAL A 329 0.29 35.92 -6.35
CA VAL A 329 -0.81 36.51 -5.58
C VAL A 329 -0.97 35.72 -4.29
N THR A 330 -0.73 36.40 -3.18
CA THR A 330 -1.10 35.96 -1.82
C THR A 330 -2.55 36.37 -1.58
N LEU A 331 -3.38 35.44 -1.10
CA LEU A 331 -4.67 35.78 -0.48
C LEU A 331 -4.80 34.98 0.82
N VAL A 332 -5.24 35.73 1.83
CA VAL A 332 -5.34 35.43 3.26
C VAL A 332 -6.20 34.20 3.53
#